data_AF-A0A1I4VLQ9-F1
#
_entry.id   AF-A0A1I4VLQ9-F1
#
_cell.length_a   1.000
_cell.length_b   1.000
_cell.length_c   1.000
_cell.angle_alpha   90.00
_cell.angle_beta   90.00
_cell.angle_gamma   90.00
#
_symmetry.space_group_name_H-M   'P 1'
#
loop_
_entity.id
_entity.type
_entity.pdbx_description
1 polymer ?
#
loop_
_entity_poly.entity_id
_entity_poly.type
_entity_poly.pdbx_seq_one_letter_code
_entity_poly.pdbx_strand_id
1 'polypeptide(L)'
;MLQPNFTEEEIAHIYQLFMEHPSETVKKLHVVYLKALRLPHQEIVRIARVSGDSMTRYLQAYIEGGVTTLCSSQRYCPRSALLPYSEVLKTHFQAHPPLTVAEAAYEIEKLTGIQLALSACRDFMHKRLGMKYRKMAVIPSKADPDKQSEFLHNKLEPLLEEEKQGKRRVFFVDAAHFVMGAFLGMLWCFERLFLKSSSERNRYNVLGAYSAKDSELIAITNNAYINCDTLVELLTTISRLHADTAIIHPT
;
A
#
# COMPACT_ATOMS: atom_id res chain seq x y z
N MET A 1 23.33 43.15 -30.93
CA MET A 1 22.25 43.53 -29.98
C MET A 1 20.95 42.97 -30.54
N LEU A 2 20.28 42.02 -29.86
CA LEU A 2 19.03 41.45 -30.36
C LEU A 2 17.89 42.47 -30.19
N GLN A 3 17.22 42.81 -31.28
CA GLN A 3 16.04 43.68 -31.26
C GLN A 3 14.90 43.00 -32.02
N PRO A 4 14.03 42.24 -31.32
CA PRO A 4 12.80 41.74 -31.92
C PRO A 4 11.88 42.92 -32.23
N ASN A 5 11.18 42.88 -33.37
CA ASN A 5 10.09 43.81 -33.65
C ASN A 5 8.85 43.33 -32.90
N PHE A 6 8.27 44.19 -32.06
CA PHE A 6 7.06 43.90 -31.30
C PHE A 6 5.93 44.80 -31.78
N THR A 7 4.73 44.25 -31.90
CA THR A 7 3.50 45.04 -32.09
C THR A 7 2.87 45.39 -30.74
N GLU A 8 2.01 46.42 -30.68
CA GLU A 8 1.35 46.84 -29.43
C GLU A 8 0.42 45.74 -28.87
N GLU A 9 -0.21 44.96 -29.75
CA GLU A 9 -1.08 43.83 -29.41
C GLU A 9 -0.27 42.67 -28.78
N GLU A 10 0.94 42.40 -29.28
CA GLU A 10 1.84 41.39 -28.72
C GLU A 10 2.33 41.77 -27.33
N ILE A 11 2.60 43.06 -27.09
CA ILE A 11 3.04 43.56 -25.78
C ILE A 11 1.94 43.35 -24.73
N ALA A 12 0.69 43.67 -25.07
CA ALA A 12 -0.46 43.46 -24.20
C ALA A 12 -0.67 41.97 -23.89
N HIS A 13 -0.53 41.11 -24.91
CA HIS A 13 -0.65 39.66 -24.75
C HIS A 13 0.43 39.07 -23.84
N ILE A 14 1.70 39.48 -24.01
CA ILE A 14 2.80 39.03 -23.14
C ILE A 14 2.59 39.45 -21.69
N TYR A 15 2.09 40.66 -21.46
CA TYR A 15 1.80 41.17 -20.12
C TYR A 15 0.66 40.39 -19.43
N GLN A 16 -0.39 40.06 -20.18
CA GLN A 16 -1.48 39.23 -19.67
C GLN A 16 -0.98 37.84 -19.25
N LEU A 17 -0.18 37.18 -20.10
CA LEU A 17 0.42 35.88 -19.80
C LEU A 17 1.41 35.92 -18.62
N PHE A 18 2.11 37.05 -18.44
CA PHE A 18 3.00 37.26 -17.30
C PHE A 18 2.24 37.24 -15.96
N MET A 19 1.00 37.74 -15.91
CA MET A 19 0.17 37.77 -14.70
C MET A 19 -0.48 36.42 -14.37
N GLU A 20 -0.62 35.51 -15.33
CA GLU A 20 -1.38 34.27 -15.18
C GLU A 20 -0.54 33.04 -14.76
N HIS A 21 0.80 33.05 -14.86
CA HIS A 21 1.63 31.84 -14.69
C HIS A 21 2.50 31.80 -13.41
N PRO A 22 2.76 30.62 -12.79
CA PRO A 22 3.68 30.51 -11.64
C PRO A 22 5.15 30.20 -12.00
N SER A 23 6.03 31.07 -11.50
CA SER A 23 7.48 30.95 -11.21
C SER A 23 8.54 31.00 -12.35
N GLU A 24 8.86 29.92 -13.07
CA GLU A 24 10.05 29.94 -13.97
C GLU A 24 9.78 30.57 -15.34
N THR A 25 8.60 30.33 -15.91
CA THR A 25 8.16 30.91 -17.18
C THR A 25 7.96 32.42 -17.08
N VAL A 26 7.57 32.89 -15.89
CA VAL A 26 7.37 34.31 -15.55
C VAL A 26 8.62 35.13 -15.77
N LYS A 27 9.79 34.64 -15.34
CA LYS A 27 11.07 35.35 -15.52
C LYS A 27 11.45 35.50 -16.99
N LYS A 28 11.16 34.46 -17.80
CA LYS A 28 11.41 34.49 -19.23
C LYS A 28 10.51 35.51 -19.94
N LEU A 29 9.21 35.49 -19.64
CA LEU A 29 8.23 36.44 -20.18
C LEU A 29 8.54 37.88 -19.76
N HIS A 30 8.96 38.08 -18.50
CA HIS A 30 9.34 39.39 -17.99
C HIS A 30 10.49 40.02 -18.79
N VAL A 31 11.52 39.23 -19.10
CA VAL A 31 12.67 39.70 -19.89
C VAL A 31 12.25 40.14 -21.29
N VAL A 32 11.35 39.38 -21.94
CA VAL A 32 10.82 39.72 -23.26
C VAL A 32 9.95 40.97 -23.20
N TYR A 33 9.07 41.08 -22.20
CA TYR A 33 8.23 42.25 -21.96
C TYR A 33 9.06 43.53 -21.75
N LEU A 34 10.06 43.50 -20.87
CA LEU A 34 10.93 44.64 -20.62
C LEU A 34 11.75 45.02 -21.85
N LYS A 35 12.10 44.04 -22.69
CA LYS A 35 12.76 44.31 -23.96
C LYS A 35 11.83 44.97 -24.97
N ALA A 36 10.56 44.59 -24.99
CA ALA A 36 9.54 45.21 -25.83
C ALA A 36 9.26 46.67 -25.44
N LEU A 37 9.36 47.00 -24.15
CA LEU A 37 9.34 48.38 -23.63
C LEU A 37 10.61 49.20 -23.94
N ARG A 38 11.52 48.66 -24.76
CA ARG A 38 12.77 49.31 -25.23
C ARG A 38 13.78 49.66 -24.12
N LEU A 39 13.77 48.95 -23.00
CA LEU A 39 14.78 49.11 -21.96
C LEU A 39 16.17 48.61 -22.41
N PRO A 40 17.27 49.22 -21.93
CA PRO A 40 18.62 48.74 -22.21
C PRO A 40 18.89 47.41 -21.50
N HIS A 41 19.77 46.58 -22.08
CA HIS A 41 20.02 45.22 -21.58
C HIS A 41 20.50 45.17 -20.12
N GLN A 42 21.29 46.17 -19.70
CA GLN A 42 21.79 46.27 -18.33
C GLN A 42 20.67 46.49 -17.31
N GLU A 43 19.68 47.32 -17.64
CA GLU A 43 18.51 47.54 -16.77
C GLU A 43 17.58 46.33 -16.76
N ILE A 44 17.41 45.63 -17.89
CA ILE A 44 16.61 44.40 -17.96
C ILE A 44 17.21 43.31 -17.06
N VAL A 45 18.53 43.10 -17.13
CA VAL A 45 19.28 42.16 -16.27
C VAL A 45 19.09 42.49 -14.79
N ARG A 46 19.17 43.78 -14.44
CA ARG A 46 18.99 44.27 -13.07
C ARG A 46 17.56 44.08 -12.55
N ILE A 47 16.54 44.42 -13.35
CA ILE A 47 15.12 44.36 -12.97
C ILE A 47 14.65 42.90 -12.91
N ALA A 48 14.97 42.09 -13.92
CA ALA A 48 14.54 40.69 -13.98
C ALA A 48 15.41 39.75 -13.13
N ARG A 49 16.55 40.23 -12.59
CA ARG A 49 17.53 39.48 -11.79
C ARG A 49 18.01 38.19 -12.50
N VAL A 50 18.47 38.33 -13.74
CA VAL A 50 18.97 37.23 -14.58
C VAL A 50 20.36 37.55 -15.12
N SER A 51 21.18 36.55 -15.49
CA SER A 51 22.46 36.81 -16.15
C SER A 51 22.28 37.33 -17.58
N GLY A 52 23.27 38.05 -18.12
CA GLY A 52 23.27 38.53 -19.51
C GLY A 52 23.13 37.40 -20.53
N ASP A 53 23.74 36.24 -20.26
CA ASP A 53 23.62 35.05 -21.10
C ASP A 53 22.20 34.48 -21.06
N SER A 54 21.57 34.45 -19.87
CA SER A 54 20.17 34.02 -19.72
C SER A 54 19.21 34.94 -20.46
N MET A 55 19.43 36.26 -20.38
CA MET A 55 18.65 37.25 -21.13
C MET A 55 18.76 36.99 -22.64
N THR A 56 19.98 36.80 -23.15
CA THR A 56 20.23 36.56 -24.58
C THR A 56 19.54 35.28 -25.05
N ARG A 57 19.66 34.20 -24.26
CA ARG A 57 19.00 32.92 -24.53
C ARG A 57 17.47 33.03 -24.55
N TYR A 58 16.87 33.81 -23.65
CA TYR A 58 15.41 34.01 -23.65
C TYR A 58 14.93 34.81 -24.85
N LEU A 59 15.68 35.85 -25.26
CA LEU A 59 15.35 36.63 -26.45
C LEU A 59 15.51 35.80 -27.74
N GLN A 60 16.54 34.96 -27.83
CA GLN A 60 16.70 34.04 -28.95
C GLN A 60 15.55 33.03 -29.03
N ALA A 61 15.19 32.40 -27.91
CA ALA A 61 14.07 31.47 -27.85
C ALA A 61 12.73 32.12 -28.25
N TYR A 62 12.54 33.41 -27.94
CA TYR A 62 11.38 34.18 -28.40
C TYR A 62 11.44 34.51 -29.90
N ILE A 63 12.60 34.89 -30.43
CA ILE A 63 12.78 35.17 -31.87
C ILE A 63 12.56 33.89 -32.71
N GLU A 64 13.01 32.74 -32.23
CA GLU A 64 12.95 31.47 -32.95
C GLU A 64 11.54 30.85 -32.99
N GLY A 65 10.73 31.05 -31.95
CA GLY A 65 9.42 30.39 -31.87
C GLY A 65 8.44 31.01 -30.89
N GLY A 66 8.56 32.30 -30.63
CA GLY A 66 7.61 33.12 -29.88
C GLY A 66 7.40 32.67 -28.43
N VAL A 67 6.22 33.02 -27.91
CA VAL A 67 5.80 32.73 -26.54
C VAL A 67 5.75 31.22 -26.25
N THR A 68 5.30 30.40 -27.21
CA THR A 68 5.16 28.95 -27.03
C THR A 68 6.50 28.27 -26.77
N THR A 69 7.53 28.64 -27.52
CA THR A 69 8.89 28.12 -27.35
C THR A 69 9.54 28.61 -26.06
N LEU A 70 9.31 29.87 -25.70
CA LEU A 70 9.78 30.45 -24.44
C LEU A 70 9.20 29.74 -23.21
N CYS A 71 7.90 29.40 -23.28
CA CYS A 71 7.16 28.69 -22.24
C CYS A 71 7.45 27.17 -22.22
N SER A 72 8.04 26.62 -23.28
CA SER A 72 8.39 25.20 -23.32
C SER A 72 9.47 24.88 -22.28
N SER A 73 9.20 23.84 -21.48
CA SER A 73 10.15 23.30 -20.50
C SER A 73 10.95 22.18 -21.18
N GLN A 74 12.17 22.48 -21.62
CA GLN A 74 13.12 21.48 -22.12
C GLN A 74 13.76 20.66 -20.97
N ARG A 75 13.02 20.41 -19.89
CA ARG A 75 13.52 19.57 -18.80
C ARG A 75 13.70 18.16 -19.33
N TYR A 76 14.91 17.63 -19.15
CA TYR A 76 15.20 16.24 -19.46
C TYR A 76 14.34 15.33 -18.57
N CYS A 77 13.38 14.67 -19.19
CA CYS A 77 12.49 13.69 -18.55
C CYS A 77 12.75 12.33 -19.19
N PRO A 78 13.72 11.54 -18.68
CA PRO A 78 14.02 10.24 -19.23
C PRO A 78 12.80 9.34 -19.10
N ARG A 79 12.33 8.82 -20.23
CA ARG A 79 11.27 7.80 -20.26
C ARG A 79 11.94 6.43 -20.06
N SER A 80 11.34 5.59 -19.23
CA SER A 80 11.89 4.24 -18.98
C SER A 80 11.85 3.41 -20.25
N ALA A 81 12.96 2.76 -20.59
CA ALA A 81 13.07 1.82 -21.70
C ALA A 81 12.12 0.61 -21.58
N LEU A 82 11.59 0.36 -20.37
CA LEU A 82 10.65 -0.72 -20.10
C LEU A 82 9.18 -0.37 -20.34
N LEU A 83 8.85 0.89 -20.67
CA LEU A 83 7.46 1.28 -20.92
C LEU A 83 6.78 0.46 -22.02
N PRO A 84 7.42 0.10 -23.14
CA PRO A 84 6.80 -0.74 -24.17
C PRO A 84 6.44 -2.14 -23.67
N TYR A 85 7.14 -2.65 -22.66
CA TYR A 85 6.98 -3.99 -22.11
C TYR A 85 6.09 -4.04 -20.86
N SER A 86 5.46 -2.93 -20.47
CA SER A 86 4.74 -2.83 -19.19
C SER A 86 3.62 -3.86 -19.06
N GLU A 87 2.83 -4.06 -20.11
CA GLU A 87 1.71 -5.02 -20.08
C GLU A 87 2.19 -6.46 -20.02
N VAL A 88 3.22 -6.81 -20.80
CA VAL A 88 3.81 -8.16 -20.79
C VAL A 88 4.38 -8.50 -19.42
N LEU A 89 5.14 -7.56 -18.82
CA LEU A 89 5.71 -7.73 -17.48
C LEU A 89 4.63 -7.80 -16.41
N LYS A 90 3.54 -7.04 -16.56
CA LYS A 90 2.40 -7.09 -15.63
C LYS A 90 1.71 -8.44 -15.65
N THR A 91 1.42 -8.99 -16.82
CA THR A 91 0.82 -10.32 -16.97
C THR A 91 1.73 -11.41 -16.40
N HIS A 92 3.04 -11.33 -16.69
CA HIS A 92 4.01 -12.28 -16.16
C HIS A 92 4.06 -12.26 -14.62
N PHE A 93 4.17 -11.08 -14.00
CA PHE A 93 4.23 -10.96 -12.55
C PHE A 93 2.91 -11.23 -11.83
N GLN A 94 1.78 -11.23 -12.53
CA GLN A 94 0.51 -11.71 -11.98
C GLN A 94 0.49 -13.24 -11.85
N ALA A 95 1.05 -13.96 -12.82
CA ALA A 95 1.16 -15.41 -12.78
C ALA A 95 2.30 -15.88 -11.85
N HIS A 96 3.42 -15.15 -11.86
CA HIS A 96 4.64 -15.49 -11.13
C HIS A 96 5.13 -14.28 -10.31
N PRO A 97 4.52 -14.02 -9.14
CA PRO A 97 4.90 -12.89 -8.31
C PRO A 97 6.33 -13.08 -7.75
N PRO A 98 7.26 -12.15 -7.99
CA PRO A 98 8.63 -12.27 -7.50
C PRO A 98 8.69 -12.07 -5.99
N LEU A 99 9.49 -12.89 -5.29
CA LEU A 99 9.71 -12.77 -3.86
C LEU A 99 10.64 -11.60 -3.53
N THR A 100 11.64 -11.36 -4.39
CA THR A 100 12.65 -10.32 -4.19
C THR A 100 12.78 -9.40 -5.40
N VAL A 101 13.32 -8.20 -5.18
CA VAL A 101 13.62 -7.26 -6.26
C VAL A 101 14.71 -7.81 -7.20
N ALA A 102 15.64 -8.63 -6.69
CA ALA A 102 16.69 -9.25 -7.50
C ALA A 102 16.12 -10.28 -8.47
N GLU A 103 15.19 -11.11 -7.99
CA GLU A 103 14.44 -12.05 -8.83
C GLU A 103 13.62 -11.31 -9.91
N ALA A 104 12.94 -10.23 -9.52
CA ALA A 104 12.22 -9.39 -10.48
C ALA A 104 13.15 -8.78 -11.55
N ALA A 105 14.35 -8.34 -11.17
CA ALA A 105 15.32 -7.79 -12.11
C ALA A 105 15.83 -8.85 -13.09
N TYR A 106 16.08 -10.07 -12.61
CA TYR A 106 16.47 -11.20 -13.44
C TYR A 106 15.39 -11.58 -14.45
N GLU A 107 14.13 -11.67 -14.02
CA GLU A 107 13.00 -12.00 -14.92
C GLU A 107 12.76 -10.88 -15.95
N ILE A 108 12.91 -9.60 -15.57
CA ILE A 108 12.82 -8.48 -16.51
C ILE A 108 13.94 -8.56 -17.55
N GLU A 109 15.18 -8.82 -17.14
CA GLU A 109 16.31 -8.99 -18.06
C GLU A 109 16.07 -10.14 -19.03
N LYS A 110 15.58 -11.28 -18.54
CA LYS A 110 15.27 -12.46 -19.36
C LYS A 110 14.19 -12.17 -20.42
N LEU A 111 13.16 -11.39 -20.07
CA LEU A 111 12.04 -11.10 -20.95
C LEU A 111 12.30 -9.93 -21.92
N THR A 112 13.13 -8.96 -21.53
CA THR A 112 13.30 -7.70 -22.27
C THR A 112 14.72 -7.46 -22.77
N GLY A 113 15.70 -8.24 -22.31
CA GLY A 113 17.13 -8.04 -22.55
C GLY A 113 17.72 -6.82 -21.83
N ILE A 114 16.93 -6.11 -21.02
CA ILE A 114 17.35 -4.87 -20.36
C ILE A 114 17.78 -5.15 -18.92
N GLN A 115 19.06 -4.88 -18.65
CA GLN A 115 19.60 -4.91 -17.29
C GLN A 115 19.22 -3.66 -16.51
N LEU A 116 18.68 -3.85 -15.31
CA LEU A 116 18.34 -2.77 -14.39
C LEU A 116 19.06 -2.91 -13.06
N ALA A 117 19.49 -1.78 -12.51
CA ALA A 117 19.85 -1.71 -11.09
C ALA A 117 18.62 -2.01 -10.20
N LEU A 118 18.85 -2.61 -9.04
CA LEU A 118 17.78 -3.05 -8.13
C LEU A 118 16.85 -1.90 -7.70
N SER A 119 17.39 -0.70 -7.45
CA SER A 119 16.59 0.48 -7.12
C SER A 119 15.67 0.89 -8.26
N ALA A 120 16.14 0.85 -9.50
CA ALA A 120 15.36 1.18 -10.69
C ALA A 120 14.26 0.13 -10.96
N CYS A 121 14.57 -1.15 -10.77
CA CYS A 121 13.59 -2.24 -10.83
C CYS A 121 12.47 -2.05 -9.81
N ARG A 122 12.83 -1.77 -8.54
CA ARG A 122 11.86 -1.48 -7.48
C ARG A 122 10.97 -0.29 -7.83
N ASP A 123 11.57 0.81 -8.29
CA ASP A 123 10.84 2.01 -8.69
C ASP A 123 9.89 1.76 -9.85
N PHE A 124 10.31 0.95 -10.84
CA PHE A 124 9.46 0.56 -11.96
C PHE A 124 8.27 -0.28 -11.50
N MET A 125 8.50 -1.32 -10.70
CA MET A 125 7.43 -2.17 -10.16
C MET A 125 6.41 -1.34 -9.35
N HIS A 126 6.88 -0.43 -8.50
CA HIS A 126 5.99 0.38 -7.68
C HIS A 126 5.28 1.50 -8.46
N LYS A 127 6.03 2.32 -9.20
CA LYS A 127 5.52 3.56 -9.82
C LYS A 127 4.91 3.35 -11.21
N ARG A 128 5.18 2.24 -11.89
CA ARG A 128 4.67 1.96 -13.25
C ARG A 128 3.74 0.76 -13.27
N LEU A 129 4.10 -0.35 -12.62
CA LEU A 129 3.23 -1.53 -12.55
C LEU A 129 2.20 -1.47 -11.41
N GLY A 130 2.38 -0.58 -10.43
CA GLY A 130 1.46 -0.43 -9.28
C GLY A 130 1.62 -1.51 -8.22
N MET A 131 2.71 -2.28 -8.24
CA MET A 131 2.98 -3.35 -7.28
C MET A 131 3.30 -2.78 -5.90
N LYS A 132 2.85 -3.48 -4.86
CA LYS A 132 3.15 -3.14 -3.46
C LYS A 132 3.73 -4.36 -2.78
N TYR A 133 4.76 -4.15 -1.96
CA TYR A 133 5.27 -5.20 -1.09
C TYR A 133 4.24 -5.47 0.01
N ARG A 134 3.72 -6.69 0.06
CA ARG A 134 2.70 -7.11 1.02
C ARG A 134 3.15 -8.39 1.70
N LYS A 135 2.90 -8.48 3.01
CA LYS A 135 3.01 -9.75 3.73
C LYS A 135 1.95 -10.70 3.19
N MET A 136 2.32 -11.93 2.85
CA MET A 136 1.35 -12.97 2.46
C MET A 136 0.38 -13.24 3.62
N ALA A 137 -0.88 -13.49 3.28
CA ALA A 137 -1.86 -13.98 4.23
C ALA A 137 -1.74 -15.51 4.34
N VAL A 138 -1.97 -16.05 5.54
CA VAL A 138 -2.01 -17.49 5.76
C VAL A 138 -3.43 -17.96 5.51
N ILE A 139 -3.58 -18.99 4.69
CA ILE A 139 -4.82 -19.75 4.56
C ILE A 139 -4.56 -21.12 5.21
N PRO A 140 -5.45 -21.63 6.06
CA PRO A 140 -5.29 -22.97 6.64
C PRO A 140 -5.16 -24.02 5.53
N SER A 141 -4.16 -24.90 5.64
CA SER A 141 -3.86 -25.88 4.58
C SER A 141 -4.98 -26.88 4.30
N LYS A 142 -5.88 -27.07 5.27
CA LYS A 142 -7.05 -27.96 5.18
C LYS A 142 -8.35 -27.21 4.86
N ALA A 143 -8.29 -25.90 4.59
CA ALA A 143 -9.48 -25.14 4.25
C ALA A 143 -10.05 -25.63 2.91
N ASP A 144 -11.34 -25.98 2.91
CA ASP A 144 -12.07 -26.52 1.77
C ASP A 144 -13.35 -25.69 1.62
N PRO A 145 -13.41 -24.74 0.66
CA PRO A 145 -14.53 -23.80 0.53
C PRO A 145 -15.87 -24.50 0.30
N ASP A 146 -15.87 -25.61 -0.43
CA ASP A 146 -17.10 -26.33 -0.78
C ASP A 146 -17.67 -27.01 0.46
N LYS A 147 -16.84 -27.69 1.26
CA LYS A 147 -17.27 -28.29 2.54
C LYS A 147 -17.69 -27.25 3.56
N GLN A 148 -17.03 -26.10 3.59
CA GLN A 148 -17.42 -25.00 4.47
C GLN A 148 -18.78 -24.42 4.08
N SER A 149 -19.04 -24.26 2.78
CA SER A 149 -20.34 -23.84 2.26
C SER A 149 -21.44 -24.86 2.59
N GLU A 150 -21.17 -26.15 2.39
CA GLU A 150 -22.12 -27.22 2.72
C GLU A 150 -22.47 -27.22 4.21
N PHE A 151 -21.47 -27.10 5.09
CA PHE A 151 -21.68 -27.02 6.54
C PHE A 151 -22.52 -25.79 6.92
N LEU A 152 -22.23 -24.62 6.34
CA LEU A 152 -22.94 -23.38 6.62
C LEU A 152 -24.44 -23.54 6.31
N HIS A 153 -24.78 -23.92 5.09
CA HIS A 153 -26.17 -23.95 4.62
C HIS A 153 -26.96 -25.15 5.17
N ASN A 154 -26.33 -26.33 5.24
CA ASN A 154 -27.09 -27.56 5.57
C ASN A 154 -27.14 -27.84 7.08
N LYS A 155 -26.18 -27.34 7.87
CA LYS A 155 -26.10 -27.60 9.31
C LYS A 155 -26.26 -26.34 10.15
N LEU A 156 -25.43 -25.33 9.92
CA LEU A 156 -25.35 -24.19 10.84
C LEU A 156 -26.56 -23.26 10.73
N GLU A 157 -26.96 -22.87 9.52
CA GLU A 157 -28.11 -21.99 9.30
C GLU A 157 -29.42 -22.53 9.90
N PRO A 158 -29.81 -23.81 9.68
CA PRO A 158 -31.00 -24.38 10.32
C PRO A 158 -30.96 -24.33 11.85
N LEU A 159 -29.80 -24.61 12.47
CA LEU A 159 -29.64 -24.57 13.93
C LEU A 159 -29.76 -23.14 14.48
N LEU A 160 -29.23 -22.15 13.76
CA LEU A 160 -29.37 -20.74 14.13
C LEU A 160 -30.82 -20.26 13.97
N GLU A 161 -31.56 -20.73 12.97
CA GLU A 161 -32.99 -20.43 12.85
C GLU A 161 -33.82 -21.07 13.98
N GLU A 162 -33.51 -22.30 14.39
CA GLU A 162 -34.12 -22.92 15.59
C GLU A 162 -33.83 -22.12 16.86
N GLU A 163 -32.63 -21.57 17.00
CA GLU A 163 -32.26 -20.70 18.12
C GLU A 163 -33.00 -19.37 18.13
N LYS A 164 -33.20 -18.76 16.95
CA LYS A 164 -34.05 -17.57 16.80
C LYS A 164 -35.49 -17.84 17.19
N GLN A 165 -35.99 -19.03 16.88
CA GLN A 165 -37.33 -19.50 17.29
C GLN A 165 -37.40 -19.91 18.76
N GLY A 166 -36.29 -19.86 19.51
CA GLY A 166 -36.25 -20.22 20.93
C GLY A 166 -36.38 -21.71 21.20
N LYS A 167 -36.28 -22.56 20.18
CA LYS A 167 -36.39 -24.02 20.33
C LYS A 167 -35.12 -24.63 20.93
N ARG A 168 -33.97 -24.01 20.68
CA ARG A 168 -32.65 -24.46 21.10
C ARG A 168 -31.75 -23.28 21.44
N ARG A 169 -30.64 -23.58 22.11
CA ARG A 169 -29.52 -22.65 22.28
C ARG A 169 -28.28 -23.23 21.63
N VAL A 170 -27.57 -22.40 20.86
CA VAL A 170 -26.37 -22.78 20.12
C VAL A 170 -25.15 -22.20 20.81
N PHE A 171 -24.18 -23.06 21.09
CA PHE A 171 -22.88 -22.66 21.62
C PHE A 171 -21.78 -23.01 20.62
N PHE A 172 -20.90 -22.05 20.36
CA PHE A 172 -19.66 -22.26 19.61
C PHE A 172 -18.56 -22.58 20.61
N VAL A 173 -17.97 -23.77 20.49
CA VAL A 173 -16.92 -24.22 21.40
C VAL A 173 -15.60 -24.27 20.68
N ASP A 174 -14.56 -23.75 21.32
CA ASP A 174 -13.19 -23.87 20.84
C ASP A 174 -12.21 -23.93 22.02
N ALA A 175 -11.01 -24.46 21.75
CA ALA A 175 -9.92 -24.54 22.70
C ALA A 175 -8.79 -23.58 22.30
N ALA A 176 -8.43 -22.68 23.20
CA ALA A 176 -7.27 -21.81 23.05
C ALA A 176 -6.13 -22.28 23.97
N HIS A 177 -4.92 -22.36 23.41
CA HIS A 177 -3.71 -22.79 24.11
C HIS A 177 -2.70 -21.64 24.17
N PHE A 178 -2.59 -20.97 25.31
CA PHE A 178 -1.67 -19.85 25.50
C PHE A 178 -0.33 -20.38 25.98
N VAL A 179 0.71 -20.23 25.16
CA VAL A 179 2.08 -20.57 25.57
C VAL A 179 2.59 -19.49 26.51
N MET A 180 2.94 -19.87 27.73
CA MET A 180 3.63 -19.00 28.67
C MET A 180 5.07 -18.87 28.19
N GLY A 181 5.38 -17.82 27.43
CA GLY A 181 6.70 -17.56 26.89
C GLY A 181 6.91 -16.08 26.64
N ALA A 182 8.17 -15.66 26.55
CA ALA A 182 8.51 -14.29 26.19
C ALA A 182 8.65 -14.15 24.66
N PHE A 183 8.07 -13.08 24.10
CA PHE A 183 8.28 -12.72 22.70
C PHE A 183 9.55 -11.86 22.60
N LEU A 184 10.58 -12.39 21.93
CA LEU A 184 11.82 -11.66 21.70
C LEU A 184 11.64 -10.60 20.60
N GLY A 185 12.18 -9.41 20.86
CA GLY A 185 12.30 -8.34 19.87
C GLY A 185 13.71 -8.29 19.26
N MET A 186 13.85 -7.52 18.18
CA MET A 186 15.16 -7.18 17.62
C MET A 186 15.68 -5.90 18.25
N LEU A 187 16.94 -5.90 18.68
CA LEU A 187 17.58 -4.76 19.34
C LEU A 187 18.91 -4.45 18.65
N TRP A 188 19.22 -3.16 18.49
CA TRP A 188 20.57 -2.73 18.17
C TRP A 188 21.40 -2.79 19.44
N CYS A 189 22.32 -3.76 19.50
CA CYS A 189 23.15 -4.01 20.66
C CYS A 189 24.57 -4.38 20.22
N PHE A 190 25.57 -4.00 21.03
CA PHE A 190 26.97 -4.33 20.76
C PHE A 190 27.28 -5.81 21.05
N GLU A 191 26.44 -6.47 21.84
CA GLU A 191 26.54 -7.88 22.20
C GLU A 191 25.15 -8.49 22.42
N ARG A 192 25.06 -9.83 22.38
CA ARG A 192 23.80 -10.54 22.56
C ARG A 192 23.32 -10.42 24.01
N LEU A 193 22.14 -9.82 24.19
CA LEU A 193 21.44 -9.81 25.47
C LEU A 193 20.53 -11.03 25.61
N PHE A 194 20.38 -11.54 26.84
CA PHE A 194 19.58 -12.72 27.15
C PHE A 194 18.41 -12.34 28.06
N LEU A 195 17.20 -12.73 27.65
CA LEU A 195 15.99 -12.60 28.47
C LEU A 195 15.71 -13.95 29.14
N LYS A 196 15.58 -13.97 30.47
CA LYS A 196 15.09 -15.14 31.19
C LYS A 196 13.61 -15.34 30.83
N SER A 197 13.29 -16.48 30.24
CA SER A 197 11.92 -16.90 29.97
C SER A 197 11.59 -18.16 30.77
N SER A 198 10.33 -18.58 30.74
CA SER A 198 9.88 -19.85 31.29
C SER A 198 10.75 -21.01 30.77
N SER A 199 11.15 -21.92 31.66
CA SER A 199 12.02 -23.07 31.30
C SER A 199 11.28 -24.21 30.61
N GLU A 200 9.94 -24.18 30.56
CA GLU A 200 9.11 -25.30 30.12
C GLU A 200 8.05 -24.89 29.10
N ARG A 201 7.43 -25.87 28.40
CA ARG A 201 6.27 -25.64 27.52
C ARG A 201 4.97 -25.46 28.33
N ASN A 202 5.00 -24.56 29.29
CA ASN A 202 3.83 -24.28 30.12
C ASN A 202 2.76 -23.59 29.28
N ARG A 203 1.57 -24.19 29.26
CA ARG A 203 0.42 -23.68 28.52
C ARG A 203 -0.72 -23.42 29.49
N TYR A 204 -1.33 -22.26 29.35
CA TYR A 204 -2.64 -22.00 29.92
C TYR A 204 -3.67 -22.40 28.87
N ASN A 205 -4.50 -23.39 29.17
CA ASN A 205 -5.53 -23.87 28.26
C ASN A 205 -6.88 -23.30 28.69
N VAL A 206 -7.65 -22.87 27.71
CA VAL A 206 -9.00 -22.37 27.89
C VAL A 206 -9.90 -23.13 26.92
N LEU A 207 -10.83 -23.91 27.45
CA LEU A 207 -11.92 -24.48 26.67
C LEU A 207 -13.15 -23.60 26.90
N GLY A 208 -13.58 -22.90 25.87
CA GLY A 208 -14.67 -21.92 25.96
C GLY A 208 -15.85 -22.30 25.09
N ALA A 209 -17.05 -22.09 25.61
CA ALA A 209 -18.32 -22.15 24.89
C ALA A 209 -18.94 -20.76 24.86
N TYR A 210 -19.18 -20.23 23.66
CA TYR A 210 -19.71 -18.90 23.44
C TYR A 210 -21.10 -18.94 22.79
N SER A 211 -22.07 -18.23 23.36
CA SER A 211 -23.38 -18.00 22.77
C SER A 211 -23.43 -16.60 22.15
N ALA A 212 -23.69 -16.53 20.84
CA ALA A 212 -23.79 -15.25 20.12
C ALA A 212 -25.07 -14.49 20.48
N LYS A 213 -26.15 -15.19 20.83
CA LYS A 213 -27.45 -14.60 21.15
C LYS A 213 -27.39 -13.73 22.41
N ASP A 214 -26.74 -14.23 23.45
CA ASP A 214 -26.68 -13.58 24.77
C ASP A 214 -25.30 -12.97 25.05
N SER A 215 -24.34 -13.12 24.13
CA SER A 215 -22.92 -12.78 24.34
C SER A 215 -22.33 -13.41 25.61
N GLU A 216 -22.76 -14.63 25.93
CA GLU A 216 -22.34 -15.38 27.11
C GLU A 216 -21.12 -16.26 26.79
N LEU A 217 -20.10 -16.21 27.64
CA LEU A 217 -18.94 -17.09 27.57
C LEU A 217 -18.85 -17.95 28.83
N ILE A 218 -18.92 -19.26 28.65
CA ILE A 218 -18.66 -20.26 29.70
C ILE A 218 -17.30 -20.89 29.40
N ALA A 219 -16.36 -20.84 30.33
CA ALA A 219 -15.01 -21.32 30.11
C ALA A 219 -14.51 -22.22 31.25
N ILE A 220 -13.85 -23.31 30.89
CA ILE A 220 -13.06 -24.17 31.79
C ILE A 220 -11.59 -23.91 31.49
N THR A 221 -10.78 -23.64 32.51
CA THR A 221 -9.37 -23.32 32.35
C THR A 221 -8.47 -24.24 33.16
N ASN A 222 -7.31 -24.57 32.61
CA ASN A 222 -6.32 -25.39 33.30
C ASN A 222 -4.89 -25.13 32.79
N ASN A 223 -3.90 -25.65 33.51
CA ASN A 223 -2.48 -25.59 33.15
C ASN A 223 -1.94 -26.90 32.54
N ALA A 224 -2.82 -27.85 32.20
CA ALA A 224 -2.46 -29.21 31.78
C ALA A 224 -2.84 -29.44 30.31
N TYR A 225 -3.95 -30.14 30.06
CA TYR A 225 -4.44 -30.49 28.72
C TYR A 225 -5.95 -30.28 28.64
N ILE A 226 -6.45 -30.07 27.42
CA ILE A 226 -7.87 -30.24 27.11
C ILE A 226 -8.08 -31.70 26.70
N ASN A 227 -8.94 -32.40 27.42
CA ASN A 227 -9.26 -33.82 27.21
C ASN A 227 -10.79 -34.03 27.26
N CYS A 228 -11.23 -35.28 27.12
CA CYS A 228 -12.64 -35.62 27.17
C CYS A 228 -13.30 -35.21 28.49
N ASP A 229 -12.60 -35.31 29.63
CA ASP A 229 -13.15 -34.93 30.93
C ASP A 229 -13.44 -33.43 31.00
N THR A 230 -12.51 -32.59 30.53
CA THR A 230 -12.74 -31.13 30.47
C THR A 230 -13.89 -30.75 29.53
N LEU A 231 -14.12 -31.54 28.48
CA LEU A 231 -15.26 -31.34 27.59
C LEU A 231 -16.58 -31.75 28.27
N VAL A 232 -16.60 -32.89 28.96
CA VAL A 232 -17.76 -33.33 29.75
C VAL A 232 -18.09 -32.32 30.84
N GLU A 233 -17.07 -31.78 31.51
CA GLU A 233 -17.22 -30.72 32.52
C GLU A 233 -17.86 -29.46 31.92
N LEU A 234 -17.38 -29.02 30.74
CA LEU A 234 -17.97 -27.89 30.03
C LEU A 234 -19.44 -28.16 29.68
N LEU A 235 -19.74 -29.30 29.06
CA LEU A 235 -21.10 -29.65 28.65
C LEU A 235 -22.04 -29.78 29.86
N THR A 236 -21.56 -30.35 30.97
CA THR A 236 -22.31 -30.45 32.22
C THR A 236 -22.58 -29.07 32.81
N THR A 237 -21.59 -28.18 32.78
CA THR A 237 -21.73 -26.79 33.23
C THR A 237 -22.77 -26.04 32.39
N ILE A 238 -22.72 -26.15 31.06
CA ILE A 238 -23.71 -25.54 30.16
C ILE A 238 -25.10 -26.12 30.47
N SER A 239 -25.23 -27.44 30.58
CA SER A 239 -26.50 -28.11 30.87
C SER A 239 -27.09 -27.69 32.22
N ARG A 240 -26.26 -27.47 33.24
CA ARG A 240 -26.73 -27.01 34.55
C ARG A 240 -27.21 -25.57 34.51
N LEU A 241 -26.55 -24.71 33.74
CA LEU A 241 -26.91 -23.30 33.61
C LEU A 241 -28.16 -23.09 32.75
N HIS A 242 -28.39 -23.99 31.77
CA HIS A 242 -29.47 -23.86 30.77
C HIS A 242 -30.40 -25.08 30.74
N ALA A 243 -30.68 -25.66 31.91
CA ALA A 243 -31.39 -26.94 32.08
C ALA A 243 -32.79 -27.00 31.42
N ASP A 244 -33.40 -25.85 31.13
CA ASP A 244 -34.76 -25.74 30.58
C ASP A 244 -34.80 -25.69 29.03
N THR A 245 -33.65 -25.76 28.33
CA THR A 245 -33.58 -25.62 26.87
C THR A 245 -32.70 -26.70 26.24
N ALA A 246 -33.09 -27.24 25.09
CA ALA A 246 -32.28 -28.19 24.35
C ALA A 246 -30.98 -27.53 23.83
N ILE A 247 -29.83 -28.09 24.19
CA ILE A 247 -28.48 -27.60 23.85
C ILE A 247 -27.92 -28.42 22.69
N ILE A 248 -27.41 -27.75 21.65
CA ILE A 248 -26.67 -28.40 20.56
C ILE A 248 -25.33 -27.72 20.35
N HIS A 249 -24.29 -28.55 20.20
CA HIS A 249 -22.99 -28.16 19.69
C HIS A 249 -22.90 -28.55 18.20
N PRO A 250 -22.81 -27.60 17.27
CA PRO A 250 -22.58 -27.93 15.87
C PRO A 250 -21.14 -28.46 15.70
N THR A 251 -21.01 -29.72 15.28
CA THR A 251 -19.73 -30.34 14.88
C THR A 251 -19.70 -30.63 13.39
#